data_AF-A0A2D7PF03-F1
#
_entry.id   AF-A0A2D7PF03-F1
#
_cell.length_a   1.000
_cell.length_b   1.000
_cell.length_c   1.000
_cell.angle_alpha   90.00
_cell.angle_beta   90.00
_cell.angle_gamma   90.00
#
_symmetry.space_group_name_H-M   'P 1'
#
loop_
_entity.id
_entity.type
_entity.pdbx_description
1 polymer ?
#
loop_
_entity_poly.entity_id
_entity_poly.type
_entity_poly.pdbx_seq_one_letter_code
_entity_poly.pdbx_strand_id
1 'polypeptide(L)'
;MYNNNFLGKNGFIWFNGVVEDRQDPEKLGRLRVRCVGIHTDDKNLLPTADLPWSQVIHPITSSGISGLGQSPSFIVEGSWVFGYFRDGSNCQEPMVIGTLPGKPTELADTSKGFYDPNGVYPKYKDEVDTNRLATNDSNNPHLGLELRKATRKLDVPTADFDIITIDSHVGNQIAASDGDTWSQPTIPYNATYPYNHVFESESGHIIEIDDTLDNERLHTQHRTGTSQEISPDGTQVNIVKGDHYNILSGKRQEVIEGNADITIDGRHKVYINKSGTLDNHYDIQIGPNASINIQVDKGNINLVTKDGQLNANVGGDYNLKVSGDMNVKVDGAFKEDIAKTKTSNTQQAVLHTGQTFKVLANRIDLNE
;
A
#
# COMPACT_ATOMS: atom_id res chain seq x y z
N MET A 1 -9.60 53.86 -38.26
CA MET A 1 -8.31 53.98 -37.54
C MET A 1 -8.00 52.63 -36.92
N TYR A 2 -6.87 52.02 -37.27
CA TYR A 2 -6.42 50.80 -36.59
C TYR A 2 -5.88 51.19 -35.20
N ASN A 3 -6.38 50.54 -34.15
CA ASN A 3 -5.90 50.75 -32.80
C ASN A 3 -4.46 50.22 -32.70
N ASN A 4 -3.50 51.10 -32.35
CA ASN A 4 -2.10 50.70 -32.15
C ASN A 4 -1.86 50.06 -30.78
N ASN A 5 -2.86 50.07 -29.88
CA ASN A 5 -2.77 49.50 -28.53
C ASN A 5 -3.40 48.08 -28.48
N PHE A 6 -2.97 47.18 -29.38
CA PHE A 6 -3.43 45.79 -29.40
C PHE A 6 -2.32 44.84 -28.94
N LEU A 7 -2.63 43.98 -27.95
CA LEU A 7 -1.74 42.92 -27.49
C LEU A 7 -1.46 41.94 -28.64
N GLY A 8 -0.22 41.89 -29.11
CA GLY A 8 0.22 41.01 -30.21
C GLY A 8 0.76 41.73 -31.45
N LYS A 9 0.68 43.07 -31.53
CA LYS A 9 1.28 43.86 -32.64
C LYS A 9 2.72 44.31 -32.35
N ASN A 10 3.20 44.19 -31.12
CA ASN A 10 4.49 44.72 -30.65
C ASN A 10 5.72 43.84 -31.01
N GLY A 11 5.54 42.86 -31.90
CA GLY A 11 6.58 41.88 -32.25
C GLY A 11 6.70 40.75 -31.22
N PHE A 12 7.29 39.64 -31.65
CA PHE A 12 7.55 38.48 -30.78
C PHE A 12 9.03 38.45 -30.41
N ILE A 13 9.37 39.05 -29.28
CA ILE A 13 10.73 39.03 -28.72
C ILE A 13 10.79 37.90 -27.70
N TRP A 14 11.51 36.84 -28.04
CA TRP A 14 11.63 35.63 -27.23
C TRP A 14 12.92 35.63 -26.40
N PHE A 15 12.96 34.81 -25.35
CA PHE A 15 14.13 34.62 -24.51
C PHE A 15 14.28 33.16 -24.07
N ASN A 16 15.52 32.78 -23.76
CA ASN A 16 15.83 31.71 -22.83
C ASN A 16 16.28 32.34 -21.51
N GLY A 17 15.96 31.71 -20.39
CA GLY A 17 16.34 32.22 -19.08
C GLY A 17 16.31 31.16 -18.00
N VAL A 18 16.77 31.54 -16.81
CA VAL A 18 16.78 30.68 -15.64
C VAL A 18 15.88 31.26 -14.57
N VAL A 19 15.05 30.41 -13.95
CA VAL A 19 14.19 30.79 -12.83
C VAL A 19 15.05 30.95 -11.58
N GLU A 20 14.99 32.11 -10.94
CA GLU A 20 15.73 32.39 -9.71
C GLU A 20 14.84 32.47 -8.47
N ASP A 21 13.54 32.71 -8.63
CA ASP A 21 12.60 32.82 -7.52
C ASP A 21 11.17 32.46 -7.97
N ARG A 22 10.47 31.69 -7.14
CA ARG A 22 9.08 31.25 -7.33
C ARG A 22 8.14 31.66 -6.19
N GLN A 23 8.62 32.44 -5.22
CA GLN A 23 7.84 32.88 -4.05
C GLN A 23 6.91 34.04 -4.41
N ASP A 24 5.96 33.78 -5.31
CA ASP A 24 4.99 34.77 -5.80
C ASP A 24 4.05 35.24 -4.68
N PRO A 25 4.10 36.53 -4.28
CA PRO A 25 3.24 37.07 -3.23
C PRO A 25 1.75 36.98 -3.55
N GLU A 26 1.40 36.99 -4.85
CA GLU A 26 0.01 36.92 -5.32
C GLU A 26 -0.48 35.49 -5.53
N LYS A 27 0.40 34.48 -5.41
CA LYS A 27 0.07 33.06 -5.60
C LYS A 27 -0.58 32.76 -6.95
N LEU A 28 -0.16 33.48 -7.99
CA LEU A 28 -0.55 33.27 -9.38
C LEU A 28 0.40 32.28 -10.10
N GLY A 29 1.43 31.81 -9.41
CA GLY A 29 2.50 30.98 -9.95
C GLY A 29 3.46 31.73 -10.86
N ARG A 30 3.60 33.05 -10.65
CA ARG A 30 4.61 33.84 -11.36
C ARG A 30 6.02 33.44 -10.93
N LEU A 31 6.97 33.64 -11.83
CA LEU A 31 8.38 33.31 -11.63
C LEU A 31 9.25 34.53 -11.92
N ARG A 32 10.33 34.72 -11.17
CA ARG A 32 11.39 35.66 -11.55
C ARG A 32 12.40 34.94 -12.42
N VAL A 33 12.55 35.40 -13.66
CA VAL A 33 13.40 34.76 -14.67
C VAL A 33 14.51 35.71 -15.07
N ARG A 34 15.76 35.26 -14.95
CA ARG A 34 16.89 35.98 -15.51
C ARG A 34 17.07 35.59 -16.97
N CYS A 35 16.81 36.53 -17.87
CA CYS A 35 16.78 36.31 -19.31
C CYS A 35 18.17 36.47 -19.93
N VAL A 36 18.67 35.43 -20.60
CA VAL A 36 20.01 35.40 -21.19
C VAL A 36 20.11 36.44 -22.30
N GLY A 37 21.16 37.25 -22.28
CA GLY A 37 21.41 38.32 -23.26
C GLY A 37 20.63 39.62 -22.99
N ILE A 38 19.65 39.61 -22.08
CA ILE A 38 18.90 40.81 -21.66
C ILE A 38 19.31 41.26 -20.25
N HIS A 39 19.45 40.31 -19.32
CA HIS A 39 19.85 40.58 -17.94
C HIS A 39 21.33 40.25 -17.73
N THR A 40 21.99 40.99 -16.83
CA THR A 40 23.37 40.72 -16.39
C THR A 40 23.42 39.54 -15.41
N ASP A 41 24.53 38.79 -15.35
CA ASP A 41 24.78 37.76 -14.33
C ASP A 41 25.21 38.36 -12.98
N ASP A 42 25.64 39.63 -12.95
CA ASP A 42 26.05 40.30 -11.72
C ASP A 42 24.84 40.66 -10.84
N LYS A 43 24.69 39.93 -9.72
CA LYS A 43 23.63 40.13 -8.73
C LYS A 43 23.74 41.45 -7.95
N ASN A 44 24.88 42.14 -7.98
CA ASN A 44 25.01 43.47 -7.37
C ASN A 44 24.36 44.55 -8.24
N LEU A 45 24.40 44.37 -9.57
CA LEU A 45 23.79 45.29 -10.53
C LEU A 45 22.29 45.01 -10.72
N LEU A 46 21.91 43.74 -10.74
CA LEU A 46 20.51 43.32 -10.84
C LEU A 46 20.22 42.18 -9.85
N PRO A 47 19.86 42.51 -8.61
CA PRO A 47 19.44 41.54 -7.61
C PRO A 47 18.27 40.69 -8.10
N THR A 48 18.19 39.43 -7.65
CA THR A 48 17.07 38.53 -7.99
C THR A 48 15.72 39.15 -7.66
N ALA A 49 15.60 39.86 -6.54
CA ALA A 49 14.34 40.50 -6.13
C ALA A 49 13.86 41.62 -7.09
N ASP A 50 14.75 42.17 -7.90
CA ASP A 50 14.42 43.26 -8.84
C ASP A 50 14.04 42.72 -10.23
N LEU A 51 14.15 41.41 -10.46
CA LEU A 51 13.67 40.79 -11.68
C LEU A 51 12.14 40.92 -11.80
N PRO A 52 11.61 41.22 -13.00
CA PRO A 52 10.17 41.28 -13.23
C PRO A 52 9.53 39.91 -13.06
N TRP A 53 8.29 39.91 -12.54
CA TRP A 53 7.49 38.69 -12.43
C TRP A 53 7.01 38.25 -13.81
N SER A 54 7.33 37.01 -14.17
CA SER A 54 6.91 36.35 -15.40
C SER A 54 5.62 35.58 -15.18
N GLN A 55 4.62 35.78 -16.04
CA GLN A 55 3.41 34.94 -16.02
C GLN A 55 3.68 33.60 -16.70
N VAL A 56 3.15 32.51 -16.16
CA VAL A 56 3.30 31.16 -16.74
C VAL A 56 2.06 30.81 -17.56
N ILE A 57 2.27 30.32 -18.78
CA ILE A 57 1.19 29.86 -19.66
C ILE A 57 0.87 28.40 -19.32
N HIS A 58 -0.40 28.14 -18.99
CA HIS A 58 -0.88 26.77 -18.76
C HIS A 58 -1.07 26.02 -20.09
N PRO A 59 -0.91 24.68 -20.11
CA PRO A 59 -1.35 23.87 -21.23
C PRO A 59 -2.88 23.96 -21.40
N ILE A 60 -3.37 23.72 -22.63
CA ILE A 60 -4.83 23.80 -22.93
C ILE A 60 -5.68 22.79 -22.15
N THR A 61 -5.05 21.79 -21.53
CA THR A 61 -5.66 20.82 -20.61
C THR A 61 -5.94 21.39 -19.22
N SER A 62 -5.51 22.63 -18.94
CA SER A 62 -5.70 23.33 -17.67
C SER A 62 -6.36 24.69 -17.89
N SER A 63 -7.63 24.83 -17.49
CA SER A 63 -8.43 26.04 -17.73
C SER A 63 -7.91 27.31 -17.03
N GLY A 64 -7.23 27.17 -15.89
CA GLY A 64 -6.63 28.32 -15.17
C GLY A 64 -7.65 29.32 -14.60
N ILE A 65 -8.89 28.90 -14.33
CA ILE A 65 -9.98 29.78 -13.87
C ILE A 65 -10.78 29.12 -12.74
N SER A 66 -11.06 29.87 -11.67
CA SER A 66 -11.91 29.44 -10.54
C SER A 66 -11.52 28.09 -9.91
N GLY A 67 -10.22 27.81 -9.82
CA GLY A 67 -9.70 26.54 -9.29
C GLY A 67 -9.81 25.34 -10.24
N LEU A 68 -10.22 25.55 -11.49
CA LEU A 68 -10.25 24.51 -12.52
C LEU A 68 -8.91 24.45 -13.26
N GLY A 69 -8.30 23.27 -13.28
CA GLY A 69 -7.03 23.00 -13.95
C GLY A 69 -5.93 22.56 -12.98
N GLN A 70 -4.69 22.77 -13.37
CA GLN A 70 -3.50 22.46 -12.57
C GLN A 70 -3.09 23.65 -11.71
N SER A 71 -2.41 23.40 -10.59
CA SER A 71 -1.85 24.46 -9.74
C SER A 71 -0.68 25.16 -10.46
N PRO A 72 -0.64 26.51 -10.51
CA PRO A 72 0.51 27.27 -11.03
C PRO A 72 1.66 27.30 -10.00
N SER A 73 2.96 27.17 -10.30
CA SER A 73 3.67 26.40 -11.33
C SER A 73 4.52 25.33 -10.61
N PHE A 74 4.78 24.18 -11.24
CA PHE A 74 5.70 23.15 -10.73
C PHE A 74 7.18 23.52 -10.89
N ILE A 75 7.48 24.62 -11.59
CA ILE A 75 8.83 24.98 -12.00
C ILE A 75 9.63 25.46 -10.77
N VAL A 76 10.84 24.90 -10.61
CA VAL A 76 11.73 25.19 -9.47
C VAL A 76 12.86 26.14 -9.86
N GLU A 77 13.51 26.74 -8.86
CA GLU A 77 14.72 27.53 -9.03
C GLU A 77 15.81 26.73 -9.77
N GLY A 78 16.55 27.38 -10.66
CA GLY A 78 17.53 26.74 -11.55
C GLY A 78 16.95 26.15 -12.83
N SER A 79 15.61 26.05 -12.96
CA SER A 79 14.99 25.57 -14.20
C SER A 79 15.25 26.52 -15.36
N TRP A 80 15.67 25.96 -16.49
CA TRP A 80 15.76 26.69 -17.75
C TRP A 80 14.37 26.79 -18.39
N VAL A 81 14.03 27.98 -18.86
CA VAL A 81 12.72 28.29 -19.44
C VAL A 81 12.86 28.99 -20.78
N PHE A 82 11.88 28.76 -21.63
CA PHE A 82 11.65 29.47 -22.88
C PHE A 82 10.40 30.34 -22.75
N GLY A 83 10.50 31.58 -23.24
CA GLY A 83 9.43 32.56 -23.10
C GLY A 83 9.51 33.70 -24.09
N TYR A 84 8.65 34.70 -23.90
CA TYR A 84 8.62 35.93 -24.69
C TYR A 84 8.15 37.13 -23.85
N PHE A 85 8.44 38.33 -24.33
CA PHE A 85 7.96 39.58 -23.73
C PHE A 85 6.70 40.04 -24.45
N ARG A 86 5.57 40.17 -23.71
CA ARG A 86 4.29 40.58 -24.31
C ARG A 86 4.25 42.07 -24.69
N ASP A 87 5.19 42.85 -24.15
CA ASP A 87 5.39 44.28 -24.41
C ASP A 87 6.50 44.55 -25.45
N GLY A 88 7.00 43.52 -26.15
CA GLY A 88 7.92 43.66 -27.27
C GLY A 88 9.30 44.18 -26.85
N SER A 89 9.80 45.22 -27.52
CA SER A 89 11.15 45.77 -27.30
C SER A 89 11.37 46.43 -25.94
N ASN A 90 10.32 46.65 -25.15
CA ASN A 90 10.44 47.19 -23.80
C ASN A 90 10.94 46.12 -22.80
N CYS A 91 10.69 44.84 -23.09
CA CYS A 91 11.14 43.70 -22.31
C CYS A 91 10.84 43.78 -20.79
N GLN A 92 9.69 44.34 -20.39
CA GLN A 92 9.29 44.47 -18.97
C GLN A 92 8.22 43.45 -18.55
N GLU A 93 7.49 42.85 -19.50
CA GLU A 93 6.38 41.94 -19.20
C GLU A 93 6.66 40.51 -19.75
N PRO A 94 7.53 39.73 -19.08
CA PRO A 94 7.88 38.38 -19.52
C PRO A 94 6.73 37.38 -19.32
N MET A 95 6.65 36.42 -20.24
CA MET A 95 5.78 35.26 -20.18
C MET A 95 6.59 33.98 -20.42
N VAL A 96 6.37 32.97 -19.58
CA VAL A 96 6.99 31.65 -19.70
C VAL A 96 6.06 30.71 -20.46
N ILE A 97 6.56 30.13 -21.55
CA ILE A 97 5.82 29.17 -22.39
C ILE A 97 6.11 27.73 -21.94
N GLY A 98 7.36 27.42 -21.56
CA GLY A 98 7.75 26.06 -21.19
C GLY A 98 9.14 25.99 -20.57
N THR A 99 9.51 24.80 -20.13
CA THR A 99 10.83 24.46 -19.58
C THR A 99 11.70 23.73 -20.60
N LEU A 100 13.02 23.86 -20.44
CA LEU A 100 14.02 23.26 -21.31
C LEU A 100 14.89 22.31 -20.47
N PRO A 101 14.68 20.99 -20.52
CA PRO A 101 15.57 20.03 -19.87
C PRO A 101 16.91 19.95 -20.62
N GLY A 102 17.99 19.66 -19.90
CA GLY A 102 19.31 19.55 -20.48
C GLY A 102 20.17 18.46 -19.84
N LYS A 103 21.49 18.61 -20.01
CA LYS A 103 22.52 17.84 -19.33
C LYS A 103 23.47 18.83 -18.67
N PRO A 104 23.31 19.15 -17.38
CA PRO A 104 24.15 20.12 -16.71
C PRO A 104 25.63 19.72 -16.77
N THR A 105 26.51 20.67 -17.09
CA THR A 105 27.98 20.46 -17.12
C THR A 105 28.66 21.01 -15.87
N GLU A 106 27.92 21.76 -15.06
CA GLU A 106 28.37 22.36 -13.80
C GLU A 106 27.23 22.39 -12.78
N LEU A 107 27.59 22.56 -11.52
CA LEU A 107 26.64 22.79 -10.43
C LEU A 107 26.37 24.30 -10.28
N ALA A 108 25.35 24.67 -9.52
CA ALA A 108 25.00 26.06 -9.31
C ALA A 108 26.12 26.89 -8.66
N ASP A 109 26.46 28.03 -9.27
CA ASP A 109 27.26 29.08 -8.65
C ASP A 109 26.33 30.13 -8.03
N THR A 110 26.10 30.04 -6.72
CA THR A 110 25.15 30.91 -6.01
C THR A 110 25.56 32.38 -6.01
N SER A 111 26.83 32.68 -6.30
CA SER A 111 27.35 34.06 -6.38
C SER A 111 26.93 34.79 -7.65
N LYS A 112 26.52 34.05 -8.70
CA LYS A 112 26.14 34.59 -10.00
C LYS A 112 24.66 34.40 -10.29
N GLY A 113 24.14 35.22 -11.18
CA GLY A 113 22.84 35.01 -11.83
C GLY A 113 22.88 33.81 -12.77
N PHE A 114 21.70 33.41 -13.26
CA PHE A 114 21.50 32.25 -14.13
C PHE A 114 21.70 30.88 -13.46
N TYR A 115 21.66 30.85 -12.13
CA TYR A 115 21.72 29.64 -11.33
C TYR A 115 20.60 29.66 -10.28
N ASP A 116 20.28 28.49 -9.72
CA ASP A 116 19.50 28.42 -8.50
C ASP A 116 20.22 29.19 -7.37
N PRO A 117 19.63 30.27 -6.83
CA PRO A 117 20.27 31.05 -5.77
C PRO A 117 20.50 30.26 -4.47
N ASN A 118 19.75 29.17 -4.26
CA ASN A 118 19.87 28.31 -3.09
C ASN A 118 20.87 27.16 -3.29
N GLY A 119 21.36 26.95 -4.51
CA GLY A 119 22.31 25.88 -4.84
C GLY A 119 21.76 24.47 -4.66
N VAL A 120 20.44 24.29 -4.70
CA VAL A 120 19.77 22.99 -4.61
C VAL A 120 19.78 22.27 -5.96
N TYR A 121 19.57 23.02 -7.05
CA TYR A 121 19.53 22.50 -8.42
C TYR A 121 20.65 23.05 -9.31
N PRO A 122 21.20 22.24 -10.24
CA PRO A 122 20.89 20.82 -10.44
C PRO A 122 21.46 19.95 -9.31
N LYS A 123 20.80 18.82 -9.03
CA LYS A 123 21.26 17.86 -8.00
C LYS A 123 22.52 17.10 -8.43
N TYR A 124 22.68 16.90 -9.74
CA TYR A 124 23.73 16.10 -10.33
C TYR A 124 24.32 16.85 -11.53
N LYS A 125 25.63 16.69 -11.72
CA LYS A 125 26.36 17.19 -12.90
C LYS A 125 26.66 16.03 -13.84
N ASP A 126 26.86 16.34 -15.12
CA ASP A 126 27.20 15.39 -16.18
C ASP A 126 26.15 14.27 -16.37
N GLU A 127 24.93 14.51 -15.91
CA GLU A 127 23.76 13.63 -15.97
C GLU A 127 22.62 14.34 -16.71
N VAL A 128 21.79 13.61 -17.45
CA VAL A 128 20.62 14.22 -18.09
C VAL A 128 19.57 14.56 -17.05
N ASP A 129 18.85 15.67 -17.21
CA ASP A 129 17.76 16.07 -16.30
C ASP A 129 16.54 15.15 -16.38
N THR A 130 16.49 14.25 -17.38
CA THR A 130 15.44 13.24 -17.50
C THR A 130 15.54 12.27 -16.32
N ASN A 131 14.40 11.98 -15.68
CA ASN A 131 14.35 11.12 -14.51
C ASN A 131 15.06 9.76 -14.74
N ARG A 132 15.85 9.33 -13.76
CA ARG A 132 16.60 8.06 -13.78
C ARG A 132 15.72 6.83 -14.03
N LEU A 133 14.45 6.88 -13.60
CA LEU A 133 13.47 5.83 -13.87
C LEU A 133 13.05 5.78 -15.35
N ALA A 134 13.07 6.92 -16.04
CA ALA A 134 12.75 6.96 -17.48
C ALA A 134 13.95 6.56 -18.34
N THR A 135 15.17 6.89 -17.92
CA THR A 135 16.40 6.59 -18.69
C THR A 135 16.94 5.18 -18.43
N ASN A 136 16.69 4.63 -17.24
CA ASN A 136 17.22 3.33 -16.80
C ASN A 136 18.75 3.20 -16.96
N ASP A 137 19.50 4.26 -16.63
CA ASP A 137 20.96 4.22 -16.63
C ASP A 137 21.49 3.40 -15.43
N SER A 138 22.09 2.25 -15.73
CA SER A 138 22.70 1.36 -14.73
C SER A 138 23.81 2.01 -13.89
N ASN A 139 24.48 3.06 -14.39
CA ASN A 139 25.51 3.77 -13.63
C ASN A 139 24.91 4.75 -12.62
N ASN A 140 23.67 5.19 -12.86
CA ASN A 140 22.95 6.17 -12.06
C ASN A 140 21.53 5.66 -11.75
N PRO A 141 21.38 4.54 -11.01
CA PRO A 141 20.07 4.01 -10.71
C PRO A 141 19.28 4.98 -9.81
N HIS A 142 17.96 4.94 -9.94
CA HIS A 142 17.08 5.69 -9.06
C HIS A 142 17.11 5.10 -7.64
N LEU A 143 17.41 5.91 -6.62
CA LEU A 143 17.54 5.42 -5.24
C LEU A 143 16.27 4.70 -4.74
N GLY A 144 15.10 5.22 -5.10
CA GLY A 144 13.82 4.61 -4.73
C GLY A 144 13.64 3.19 -5.28
N LEU A 145 14.15 2.92 -6.48
CA LEU A 145 14.11 1.59 -7.10
C LEU A 145 15.02 0.61 -6.33
N GLU A 146 16.23 1.02 -6.01
CA GLU A 146 17.20 0.18 -5.29
C GLU A 146 16.72 -0.13 -3.87
N LEU A 147 16.14 0.86 -3.17
CA LEU A 147 15.53 0.64 -1.86
C LEU A 147 14.35 -0.34 -1.90
N ARG A 148 13.53 -0.30 -2.96
CA ARG A 148 12.42 -1.25 -3.15
C ARG A 148 12.93 -2.68 -3.37
N LYS A 149 13.99 -2.86 -4.18
CA LYS A 149 14.65 -4.16 -4.36
C LYS A 149 15.20 -4.68 -3.04
N ALA A 150 15.87 -3.82 -2.27
CA ALA A 150 16.50 -4.18 -1.00
C ALA A 150 15.51 -4.48 0.13
N THR A 151 14.32 -3.86 0.13
CA THR A 151 13.31 -3.99 1.19
C THR A 151 12.14 -4.90 0.82
N ARG A 152 12.29 -5.71 -0.24
CA ARG A 152 11.32 -6.73 -0.63
C ARG A 152 11.04 -7.68 0.53
N LYS A 153 9.77 -8.00 0.76
CA LYS A 153 9.39 -9.01 1.77
C LYS A 153 9.68 -10.41 1.23
N LEU A 154 10.44 -11.18 1.99
CA LEU A 154 10.85 -12.53 1.67
C LEU A 154 10.47 -13.46 2.81
N ASP A 155 10.22 -14.71 2.45
CA ASP A 155 10.08 -15.84 3.36
C ASP A 155 9.12 -15.56 4.53
N VAL A 156 7.97 -14.92 4.23
CA VAL A 156 6.93 -14.64 5.21
C VAL A 156 6.25 -15.96 5.55
N PRO A 157 6.30 -16.42 6.81
CA PRO A 157 5.70 -17.70 7.20
C PRO A 157 4.18 -17.62 7.21
N THR A 158 3.55 -18.74 6.84
CA THR A 158 2.11 -18.98 7.00
C THR A 158 1.84 -19.74 8.31
N ALA A 159 0.57 -19.98 8.65
CA ALA A 159 0.20 -20.69 9.85
C ALA A 159 0.55 -22.18 9.74
N ASP A 160 0.93 -22.79 10.87
CA ASP A 160 1.32 -24.19 10.98
C ASP A 160 0.35 -24.95 11.92
N PHE A 161 0.17 -26.25 11.70
CA PHE A 161 -0.60 -27.12 12.60
C PHE A 161 0.16 -28.42 12.83
N ASP A 162 0.55 -28.64 14.08
CA ASP A 162 1.39 -29.75 14.48
C ASP A 162 0.64 -31.09 14.43
N ILE A 163 1.40 -32.15 14.11
CA ILE A 163 0.94 -33.52 14.26
C ILE A 163 0.59 -33.83 15.73
N ILE A 164 -0.60 -34.41 15.96
CA ILE A 164 -0.97 -34.94 17.28
C ILE A 164 -0.89 -36.47 17.24
N THR A 165 0.17 -36.99 17.87
CA THR A 165 0.44 -38.43 17.94
C THR A 165 -0.63 -39.19 18.73
N ILE A 166 -0.72 -40.51 18.50
CA ILE A 166 -1.68 -41.38 19.17
C ILE A 166 -1.53 -41.36 20.70
N ASP A 167 -0.31 -41.25 21.22
CA ASP A 167 -0.05 -41.15 22.66
C ASP A 167 -0.61 -39.85 23.25
N SER A 168 -0.76 -38.82 22.41
CA SER A 168 -1.29 -37.50 22.74
C SER A 168 -2.80 -37.35 22.43
N HIS A 169 -3.46 -38.38 21.91
CA HIS A 169 -4.88 -38.36 21.53
C HIS A 169 -5.61 -39.65 21.97
N VAL A 170 -6.92 -39.73 21.72
CA VAL A 170 -7.70 -40.97 21.87
C VAL A 170 -8.23 -41.33 20.48
N GLY A 171 -7.96 -42.55 20.01
CA GLY A 171 -8.32 -42.95 18.64
C GLY A 171 -7.13 -42.85 17.69
N ASN A 172 -7.31 -42.28 16.51
CA ASN A 172 -6.29 -42.20 15.47
C ASN A 172 -5.44 -40.92 15.58
N GLN A 173 -4.23 -40.95 15.03
CA GLN A 173 -3.38 -39.76 14.89
C GLN A 173 -4.09 -38.65 14.12
N ILE A 174 -3.92 -37.40 14.56
CA ILE A 174 -4.35 -36.22 13.78
C ILE A 174 -3.16 -35.78 12.92
N ALA A 175 -3.35 -35.75 11.60
CA ALA A 175 -2.30 -35.35 10.67
C ALA A 175 -1.97 -33.86 10.81
N ALA A 176 -0.70 -33.52 10.57
CA ALA A 176 -0.25 -32.13 10.50
C ALA A 176 -0.83 -31.43 9.26
N SER A 177 -0.85 -30.10 9.31
CA SER A 177 -1.07 -29.23 8.15
C SER A 177 0.05 -28.20 8.16
N ASP A 178 1.17 -28.59 7.56
CA ASP A 178 2.42 -27.84 7.65
C ASP A 178 2.27 -26.44 7.02
N GLY A 179 2.77 -25.43 7.74
CA GLY A 179 2.96 -24.10 7.20
C GLY A 179 4.05 -24.07 6.12
N ASP A 180 4.03 -23.03 5.31
CA ASP A 180 5.02 -22.72 4.29
C ASP A 180 5.45 -21.25 4.38
N THR A 181 6.13 -20.75 3.35
CA THR A 181 6.53 -19.35 3.26
C THR A 181 6.21 -18.79 1.89
N TRP A 182 5.84 -17.51 1.85
CA TRP A 182 5.68 -16.76 0.60
C TRP A 182 6.55 -15.52 0.57
N SER A 183 6.87 -15.07 -0.64
CA SER A 183 7.66 -13.87 -0.88
C SER A 183 6.90 -12.88 -1.75
N GLN A 184 7.08 -11.58 -1.49
CA GLN A 184 6.65 -10.54 -2.42
C GLN A 184 7.31 -10.79 -3.79
N PRO A 185 6.56 -10.66 -4.90
CA PRO A 185 7.12 -10.75 -6.25
C PRO A 185 8.32 -9.84 -6.47
N THR A 186 9.23 -10.25 -7.36
CA THR A 186 10.35 -9.40 -7.80
C THR A 186 9.83 -8.13 -8.45
N ILE A 187 10.55 -7.02 -8.26
CA ILE A 187 10.18 -5.74 -8.87
C ILE A 187 10.31 -5.86 -10.40
N PRO A 188 9.23 -5.66 -11.19
CA PRO A 188 9.21 -5.89 -12.64
C PRO A 188 9.85 -4.76 -13.46
N TYR A 189 10.48 -3.78 -12.82
CA TYR A 189 11.07 -2.63 -13.48
C TYR A 189 12.18 -3.05 -14.47
N ASN A 190 11.96 -2.78 -15.75
CA ASN A 190 12.92 -2.99 -16.84
C ASN A 190 12.69 -1.96 -17.96
N ALA A 191 12.56 -0.70 -17.57
CA ALA A 191 12.21 0.40 -18.48
C ALA A 191 13.24 0.54 -19.61
N THR A 192 12.77 0.85 -20.82
CA THR A 192 13.60 1.27 -21.95
C THR A 192 13.18 2.68 -22.36
N TYR A 193 14.12 3.61 -22.41
CA TYR A 193 13.86 4.95 -22.95
C TYR A 193 13.46 4.86 -24.44
N PRO A 194 12.44 5.58 -24.93
CA PRO A 194 11.67 6.65 -24.28
C PRO A 194 10.29 6.21 -23.74
N TYR A 195 10.09 4.92 -23.48
CA TYR A 195 8.76 4.34 -23.25
C TYR A 195 8.26 4.45 -21.81
N ASN A 196 9.14 4.64 -20.82
CA ASN A 196 8.72 4.89 -19.45
C ASN A 196 8.44 6.38 -19.21
N HIS A 197 7.16 6.70 -19.03
CA HIS A 197 6.68 8.05 -18.73
C HIS A 197 6.63 8.26 -17.22
N VAL A 198 7.60 9.00 -16.71
CA VAL A 198 7.78 9.24 -15.27
C VAL A 198 7.44 10.67 -14.91
N PHE A 199 6.57 10.83 -13.93
CA PHE A 199 6.41 12.06 -13.17
C PHE A 199 6.98 11.86 -11.77
N GLU A 200 7.91 12.72 -11.36
CA GLU A 200 8.38 12.79 -9.98
C GLU A 200 8.22 14.22 -9.44
N SER A 201 7.57 14.36 -8.28
CA SER A 201 7.46 15.64 -7.61
C SER A 201 8.77 16.03 -6.91
N GLU A 202 8.97 17.32 -6.61
CA GLU A 202 10.14 17.82 -5.88
C GLU A 202 10.43 17.06 -4.56
N SER A 203 9.38 16.62 -3.87
CA SER A 203 9.44 15.86 -2.62
C SER A 203 9.60 14.33 -2.79
N GLY A 204 9.58 13.80 -4.01
CA GLY A 204 9.75 12.38 -4.32
C GLY A 204 8.46 11.54 -4.38
N HIS A 205 7.32 12.12 -4.76
CA HIS A 205 6.14 11.34 -5.18
C HIS A 205 6.31 10.92 -6.63
N ILE A 206 6.04 9.65 -6.95
CA ILE A 206 6.33 9.08 -8.27
C ILE A 206 5.04 8.52 -8.88
N ILE A 207 4.88 8.77 -10.17
CA ILE A 207 3.91 8.13 -11.05
C ILE A 207 4.68 7.67 -12.29
N GLU A 208 4.61 6.38 -12.61
CA GLU A 208 5.19 5.78 -13.81
C GLU A 208 4.10 5.10 -14.64
N ILE A 209 4.09 5.42 -15.93
CA ILE A 209 3.31 4.73 -16.96
C ILE A 209 4.35 4.22 -17.97
N ASP A 210 4.62 2.92 -17.97
CA ASP A 210 5.68 2.34 -18.79
C ASP A 210 5.09 1.54 -19.94
N ASP A 211 5.40 1.99 -21.15
CA ASP A 211 5.02 1.35 -22.41
C ASP A 211 6.19 0.52 -22.99
N THR A 212 7.22 0.20 -22.19
CA THR A 212 8.32 -0.66 -22.64
C THR A 212 7.76 -2.03 -23.01
N LEU A 213 8.01 -2.44 -24.27
CA LEU A 213 7.52 -3.71 -24.81
C LEU A 213 7.84 -4.89 -23.88
N ASP A 214 6.83 -5.71 -23.61
CA ASP A 214 6.87 -6.89 -22.73
C ASP A 214 7.19 -6.58 -21.25
N ASN A 215 7.26 -5.30 -20.89
CA ASN A 215 7.57 -4.79 -19.55
C ASN A 215 6.60 -3.66 -19.17
N GLU A 216 5.38 -3.68 -19.73
CA GLU A 216 4.37 -2.68 -19.48
C GLU A 216 3.95 -2.69 -18.01
N ARG A 217 3.94 -1.52 -17.37
CA ARG A 217 3.64 -1.44 -15.94
C ARG A 217 3.10 -0.10 -15.52
N LEU A 218 2.34 -0.13 -14.43
CA LEU A 218 1.91 1.07 -13.72
C LEU A 218 2.54 1.08 -12.33
N HIS A 219 3.18 2.19 -11.96
CA HIS A 219 3.71 2.34 -10.61
C HIS A 219 3.34 3.70 -10.03
N THR A 220 2.81 3.71 -8.81
CA THR A 220 2.61 4.94 -8.04
C THR A 220 3.20 4.79 -6.66
N GLN A 221 3.89 5.84 -6.19
CA GLN A 221 4.60 5.79 -4.94
C GLN A 221 4.53 7.13 -4.20
N HIS A 222 4.20 7.05 -2.92
CA HIS A 222 4.43 8.13 -1.96
C HIS A 222 5.89 8.11 -1.52
N ARG A 223 6.51 9.28 -1.27
CA ARG A 223 7.92 9.43 -0.88
C ARG A 223 8.38 8.58 0.32
N THR A 224 7.45 8.12 1.15
CA THR A 224 7.72 7.26 2.32
C THR A 224 7.79 5.76 1.98
N GLY A 225 7.44 5.37 0.76
CA GLY A 225 7.47 3.98 0.29
C GLY A 225 6.12 3.25 0.27
N THR A 226 5.00 3.91 0.62
CA THR A 226 3.66 3.38 0.31
C THR A 226 3.46 3.44 -1.21
N SER A 227 3.07 2.33 -1.82
CA SER A 227 3.04 2.22 -3.28
C SER A 227 2.03 1.21 -3.79
N GLN A 228 1.67 1.37 -5.06
CA GLN A 228 0.95 0.38 -5.86
C GLN A 228 1.74 0.12 -7.14
N GLU A 229 1.88 -1.14 -7.50
CA GLU A 229 2.54 -1.58 -8.73
C GLU A 229 1.69 -2.64 -9.42
N ILE A 230 1.49 -2.49 -10.73
CA ILE A 230 0.84 -3.47 -11.59
C ILE A 230 1.88 -3.89 -12.63
N SER A 231 2.18 -5.19 -12.63
CA SER A 231 3.17 -5.84 -13.49
C SER A 231 2.59 -6.15 -14.89
N PRO A 232 3.42 -6.52 -15.89
CA PRO A 232 2.94 -6.80 -17.26
C PRO A 232 1.93 -7.94 -17.35
N ASP A 233 2.02 -8.92 -16.45
CA ASP A 233 1.09 -10.05 -16.34
C ASP A 233 -0.19 -9.73 -15.56
N GLY A 234 -0.34 -8.48 -15.09
CA GLY A 234 -1.45 -8.04 -14.26
C GLY A 234 -1.25 -8.27 -12.76
N THR A 235 -0.10 -8.82 -12.32
CA THR A 235 0.22 -9.00 -10.90
C THR A 235 0.26 -7.64 -10.20
N GLN A 236 -0.62 -7.46 -9.23
CA GLN A 236 -0.72 -6.22 -8.45
C GLN A 236 -0.10 -6.38 -7.06
N VAL A 237 0.82 -5.47 -6.72
CA VAL A 237 1.43 -5.37 -5.38
C VAL A 237 1.03 -4.04 -4.75
N ASN A 238 0.40 -4.10 -3.57
CA ASN A 238 0.07 -2.94 -2.76
C ASN A 238 0.91 -2.95 -1.48
N ILE A 239 1.68 -1.89 -1.23
CA ILE A 239 2.52 -1.74 -0.03
C ILE A 239 2.03 -0.53 0.76
N VAL A 240 1.75 -0.74 2.05
CA VAL A 240 1.42 0.33 2.99
C VAL A 240 2.48 0.37 4.10
N LYS A 241 3.20 1.49 4.22
CA LYS A 241 4.26 1.65 5.24
C LYS A 241 3.77 2.20 6.57
N GLY A 242 2.57 2.77 6.61
CA GLY A 242 1.90 3.26 7.82
C GLY A 242 0.64 2.46 8.15
N ASP A 243 -0.32 3.10 8.80
CA ASP A 243 -1.61 2.50 9.10
C ASP A 243 -2.48 2.36 7.84
N HIS A 244 -3.24 1.27 7.74
CA HIS A 244 -4.17 0.99 6.65
C HIS A 244 -5.61 0.95 7.17
N TYR A 245 -6.46 1.84 6.66
CA TYR A 245 -7.88 1.90 6.99
C TYR A 245 -8.71 1.53 5.77
N ASN A 246 -9.52 0.48 5.89
CA ASN A 246 -10.55 0.15 4.89
C ASN A 246 -11.93 0.46 5.47
N ILE A 247 -12.44 1.65 5.15
CA ILE A 247 -13.72 2.17 5.65
C ILE A 247 -14.71 2.15 4.50
N LEU A 248 -15.74 1.29 4.62
CA LEU A 248 -16.75 1.11 3.60
C LEU A 248 -18.15 1.33 4.19
N SER A 249 -18.91 2.23 3.59
CA SER A 249 -20.30 2.50 3.97
C SER A 249 -21.31 1.56 3.31
N GLY A 250 -20.88 0.83 2.27
CA GLY A 250 -21.70 -0.11 1.50
C GLY A 250 -21.34 -1.57 1.72
N LYS A 251 -21.53 -2.38 0.68
CA LYS A 251 -21.26 -3.82 0.66
C LYS A 251 -19.84 -4.11 0.15
N ARG A 252 -19.13 -5.04 0.80
CA ARG A 252 -17.91 -5.67 0.28
C ARG A 252 -18.19 -7.12 -0.08
N GLN A 253 -17.68 -7.56 -1.22
CA GLN A 253 -17.64 -8.97 -1.62
C GLN A 253 -16.26 -9.25 -2.22
N GLU A 254 -15.76 -10.46 -2.02
CA GLU A 254 -14.43 -10.86 -2.45
C GLU A 254 -14.47 -12.33 -2.87
N VAL A 255 -13.81 -12.64 -3.99
CA VAL A 255 -13.64 -14.00 -4.51
C VAL A 255 -12.14 -14.18 -4.74
N ILE A 256 -11.59 -15.24 -4.16
CA ILE A 256 -10.20 -15.64 -4.34
C ILE A 256 -10.24 -17.07 -4.88
N GLU A 257 -9.88 -17.23 -6.16
CA GLU A 257 -9.90 -18.54 -6.83
C GLU A 257 -8.64 -19.35 -6.53
N GLY A 258 -7.57 -18.67 -6.12
CA GLY A 258 -6.34 -19.29 -5.62
C GLY A 258 -6.30 -19.38 -4.09
N ASN A 259 -5.08 -19.51 -3.55
CA ASN A 259 -4.85 -19.55 -2.11
C ASN A 259 -4.92 -18.15 -1.48
N ALA A 260 -5.24 -18.09 -0.19
CA ALA A 260 -5.33 -16.84 0.57
C ALA A 260 -4.73 -17.03 1.97
N ASP A 261 -3.62 -16.36 2.22
CA ASP A 261 -2.90 -16.44 3.50
C ASP A 261 -2.94 -15.09 4.23
N ILE A 262 -3.13 -15.15 5.55
CA ILE A 262 -3.16 -13.97 6.42
C ILE A 262 -2.27 -14.21 7.64
N THR A 263 -1.13 -13.53 7.67
CA THR A 263 -0.20 -13.54 8.82
C THR A 263 -0.35 -12.25 9.64
N ILE A 264 -0.64 -12.38 10.93
CA ILE A 264 -0.84 -11.24 11.85
C ILE A 264 0.04 -11.44 13.11
N ASP A 265 1.09 -10.62 13.25
CA ASP A 265 1.98 -10.62 14.43
C ASP A 265 1.35 -9.89 15.66
N GLY A 266 0.08 -9.50 15.55
CA GLY A 266 -0.66 -8.76 16.56
C GLY A 266 -2.03 -9.40 16.87
N ARG A 267 -3.01 -8.56 17.22
CA ARG A 267 -4.38 -9.01 17.52
C ARG A 267 -5.29 -8.99 16.29
N HIS A 268 -6.15 -10.00 16.17
CA HIS A 268 -7.27 -9.99 15.24
C HIS A 268 -8.60 -10.08 16.01
N LYS A 269 -9.51 -9.12 15.80
CA LYS A 269 -10.83 -9.08 16.45
C LYS A 269 -11.92 -9.02 15.40
N VAL A 270 -12.84 -9.98 15.44
CA VAL A 270 -13.99 -10.07 14.55
C VAL A 270 -15.26 -9.82 15.37
N TYR A 271 -16.09 -8.86 14.97
CA TYR A 271 -17.39 -8.60 15.59
C TYR A 271 -18.46 -8.55 14.50
N ILE A 272 -19.15 -9.67 14.32
CA ILE A 272 -20.24 -9.82 13.35
C ILE A 272 -21.56 -9.39 13.99
N ASN A 273 -22.43 -8.79 13.17
CA ASN A 273 -23.76 -8.32 13.57
C ASN A 273 -23.75 -7.35 14.76
N LYS A 274 -22.82 -6.39 14.80
CA LYS A 274 -22.70 -5.38 15.87
C LYS A 274 -24.00 -4.60 16.13
N SER A 275 -24.83 -4.40 15.10
CA SER A 275 -26.14 -3.75 15.22
C SER A 275 -27.23 -4.63 15.83
N GLY A 276 -27.02 -5.94 15.95
CA GLY A 276 -28.01 -6.89 16.46
C GLY A 276 -29.21 -7.10 15.51
N THR A 277 -29.02 -6.91 14.21
CA THR A 277 -30.06 -7.14 13.21
C THR A 277 -30.37 -8.64 13.12
N LEU A 278 -31.64 -8.99 12.92
CA LEU A 278 -32.06 -10.39 12.75
C LEU A 278 -31.47 -10.99 11.46
N ASP A 279 -31.32 -12.31 11.43
CA ASP A 279 -30.87 -13.08 10.24
C ASP A 279 -29.43 -12.74 9.76
N ASN A 280 -28.60 -12.22 10.67
CA ASN A 280 -27.19 -11.93 10.41
C ASN A 280 -26.30 -12.99 11.09
N HIS A 281 -25.94 -14.00 10.33
CA HIS A 281 -25.14 -15.14 10.78
C HIS A 281 -23.64 -14.95 10.53
N TYR A 282 -22.82 -15.68 11.30
CA TYR A 282 -21.40 -15.89 11.01
C TYR A 282 -21.20 -17.35 10.68
N ASP A 283 -21.27 -17.66 9.38
CA ASP A 283 -21.18 -19.03 8.90
C ASP A 283 -19.73 -19.37 8.54
N ILE A 284 -19.27 -20.54 8.98
CA ILE A 284 -17.99 -21.13 8.58
C ILE A 284 -18.31 -22.47 7.94
N GLN A 285 -18.04 -22.59 6.63
CA GLN A 285 -18.21 -23.82 5.89
C GLN A 285 -16.88 -24.23 5.26
N ILE A 286 -16.47 -25.48 5.49
CA ILE A 286 -15.32 -26.09 4.83
C ILE A 286 -15.80 -27.13 3.84
N GLY A 287 -15.25 -27.10 2.63
CA GLY A 287 -15.61 -28.01 1.55
C GLY A 287 -15.08 -29.45 1.74
N PRO A 288 -15.49 -30.38 0.87
CA PRO A 288 -14.97 -31.74 0.88
C PRO A 288 -13.43 -31.79 0.80
N ASN A 289 -12.83 -32.81 1.43
CA ASN A 289 -11.39 -33.05 1.46
C ASN A 289 -10.53 -31.97 2.16
N ALA A 290 -11.17 -31.07 2.92
CA ALA A 290 -10.49 -30.08 3.76
C ALA A 290 -10.90 -30.23 5.23
N SER A 291 -10.27 -29.47 6.13
CA SER A 291 -10.47 -29.56 7.58
C SER A 291 -10.43 -28.18 8.23
N ILE A 292 -11.01 -28.05 9.43
CA ILE A 292 -10.78 -26.92 10.33
C ILE A 292 -9.75 -27.35 11.37
N ASN A 293 -8.61 -26.67 11.41
CA ASN A 293 -7.57 -26.88 12.42
C ASN A 293 -7.55 -25.68 13.37
N ILE A 294 -7.63 -25.92 14.68
CA ILE A 294 -7.58 -24.89 15.72
C ILE A 294 -6.52 -25.31 16.74
N GLN A 295 -5.40 -24.59 16.75
CA GLN A 295 -4.29 -24.83 17.66
C GLN A 295 -4.01 -23.58 18.50
N VAL A 296 -3.64 -23.81 19.76
CA VAL A 296 -3.13 -22.81 20.69
C VAL A 296 -1.94 -23.44 21.41
N ASP A 297 -0.72 -23.03 21.07
CA ASP A 297 0.51 -23.61 21.63
C ASP A 297 0.56 -23.45 23.16
N LYS A 298 0.14 -22.27 23.63
CA LYS A 298 0.02 -21.96 25.05
C LYS A 298 -1.07 -20.93 25.28
N GLY A 299 -2.06 -21.30 26.09
CA GLY A 299 -3.21 -20.46 26.38
C GLY A 299 -4.48 -21.29 26.56
N ASN A 300 -5.63 -20.63 26.43
CA ASN A 300 -6.94 -21.26 26.61
C ASN A 300 -7.77 -21.07 25.35
N ILE A 301 -8.55 -22.09 25.00
CA ILE A 301 -9.72 -21.95 24.12
C ILE A 301 -10.95 -21.78 25.02
N ASN A 302 -11.66 -20.67 24.86
CA ASN A 302 -12.91 -20.41 25.57
C ASN A 302 -14.07 -20.42 24.58
N LEU A 303 -15.04 -21.32 24.78
CA LEU A 303 -16.27 -21.39 23.99
C LEU A 303 -17.47 -21.16 24.91
N VAL A 304 -18.21 -20.07 24.66
CA VAL A 304 -19.29 -19.63 25.55
C VAL A 304 -20.51 -19.23 24.73
N THR A 305 -21.63 -19.90 25.00
CA THR A 305 -22.96 -19.51 24.55
C THR A 305 -23.76 -19.04 25.76
N LYS A 306 -24.24 -17.79 25.76
CA LYS A 306 -24.91 -17.20 26.94
C LYS A 306 -26.36 -17.66 27.10
N ASP A 307 -27.17 -17.44 26.07
CA ASP A 307 -28.62 -17.71 26.13
C ASP A 307 -29.08 -18.79 25.13
N GLY A 308 -28.22 -19.15 24.18
CA GLY A 308 -28.49 -20.14 23.14
C GLY A 308 -28.04 -21.55 23.49
N GLN A 309 -28.10 -22.44 22.49
CA GLN A 309 -27.64 -23.83 22.60
C GLN A 309 -26.28 -24.01 21.94
N LEU A 310 -25.50 -24.96 22.44
CA LEU A 310 -24.34 -25.52 21.74
C LEU A 310 -24.74 -26.92 21.26
N ASN A 311 -24.73 -27.14 19.94
CA ASN A 311 -25.10 -28.40 19.31
C ASN A 311 -23.90 -28.96 18.54
N ALA A 312 -23.65 -30.26 18.65
CA ALA A 312 -22.62 -30.96 17.89
C ALA A 312 -23.20 -32.24 17.29
N ASN A 313 -23.08 -32.40 15.98
CA ASN A 313 -23.43 -33.62 15.27
C ASN A 313 -22.19 -34.10 14.50
N VAL A 314 -21.68 -35.29 14.82
CA VAL A 314 -20.45 -35.83 14.25
C VAL A 314 -20.77 -37.14 13.55
N GLY A 315 -20.53 -37.17 12.23
CA GLY A 315 -20.82 -38.35 11.41
C GLY A 315 -19.82 -39.50 11.59
N GLY A 316 -18.65 -39.22 12.17
CA GLY A 316 -17.63 -40.19 12.56
C GLY A 316 -17.43 -40.22 14.08
N ASP A 317 -16.20 -40.46 14.51
CA ASP A 317 -15.86 -40.55 15.93
C ASP A 317 -15.78 -39.16 16.60
N TYR A 318 -16.31 -39.05 17.82
CA TYR A 318 -16.10 -37.89 18.69
C TYR A 318 -15.04 -38.24 19.74
N ASN A 319 -13.79 -37.90 19.47
CA ASN A 319 -12.67 -38.20 20.35
C ASN A 319 -12.37 -37.04 21.30
N LEU A 320 -12.37 -37.32 22.61
CA LEU A 320 -12.06 -36.35 23.66
C LEU A 320 -10.97 -36.91 24.58
N LYS A 321 -9.85 -36.19 24.64
CA LYS A 321 -8.78 -36.44 25.63
C LYS A 321 -8.62 -35.21 26.52
N VAL A 322 -8.60 -35.43 27.82
CA VAL A 322 -8.34 -34.39 28.82
C VAL A 322 -7.22 -34.90 29.72
N SER A 323 -6.06 -34.26 29.67
CA SER A 323 -4.90 -34.64 30.49
C SER A 323 -5.04 -34.19 31.95
N GLY A 324 -5.87 -33.17 32.20
CA GLY A 324 -6.26 -32.74 33.54
C GLY A 324 -7.68 -33.22 33.91
N ASP A 325 -8.35 -32.46 34.76
CA ASP A 325 -9.71 -32.80 35.20
C ASP A 325 -10.76 -32.46 34.13
N MET A 326 -11.64 -33.43 33.82
CA MET A 326 -12.87 -33.17 33.09
C MET A 326 -14.00 -32.87 34.09
N ASN A 327 -14.41 -31.61 34.16
CA ASN A 327 -15.50 -31.18 35.03
C ASN A 327 -16.79 -30.99 34.23
N VAL A 328 -17.84 -31.73 34.59
CA VAL A 328 -19.16 -31.62 33.95
C VAL A 328 -20.19 -31.29 35.03
N LYS A 329 -20.84 -30.14 34.87
CA LYS A 329 -21.99 -29.74 35.69
C LYS A 329 -23.21 -29.60 34.78
N VAL A 330 -24.28 -30.27 35.14
CA VAL A 330 -25.56 -30.21 34.43
C VAL A 330 -26.63 -29.82 35.44
N ASP A 331 -27.16 -28.61 35.31
CA ASP A 331 -28.27 -28.15 36.16
C ASP A 331 -29.60 -28.83 35.79
N GLY A 332 -29.70 -29.32 34.55
CA GLY A 332 -30.81 -30.14 34.06
C GLY A 332 -30.54 -31.65 34.17
N ALA A 333 -31.15 -32.43 33.28
CA ALA A 333 -30.92 -33.86 33.18
C ALA A 333 -29.70 -34.17 32.31
N PHE A 334 -28.81 -35.06 32.79
CA PHE A 334 -27.79 -35.69 31.96
C PHE A 334 -28.35 -37.02 31.41
N LYS A 335 -28.41 -37.15 30.09
CA LYS A 335 -28.98 -38.31 29.40
C LYS A 335 -28.00 -38.83 28.37
N GLU A 336 -27.86 -40.15 28.30
CA GLU A 336 -27.01 -40.84 27.35
C GLU A 336 -27.80 -42.01 26.76
N ASP A 337 -27.90 -42.06 25.44
CA ASP A 337 -28.47 -43.19 24.71
C ASP A 337 -27.36 -43.86 23.91
N ILE A 338 -26.93 -45.04 24.36
CA ILE A 338 -25.76 -45.76 23.80
C ILE A 338 -26.25 -47.06 23.19
N ALA A 339 -26.16 -47.18 21.86
CA ALA A 339 -26.68 -48.32 21.12
C ALA A 339 -25.84 -49.61 21.26
N LYS A 340 -24.56 -49.45 21.61
CA LYS A 340 -23.61 -50.56 21.77
C LYS A 340 -23.13 -50.63 23.22
N THR A 341 -21.83 -50.61 23.43
CA THR A 341 -21.21 -50.78 24.75
C THR A 341 -20.92 -49.43 25.38
N LYS A 342 -21.24 -49.30 26.67
CA LYS A 342 -20.71 -48.26 27.54
C LYS A 342 -19.65 -48.89 28.46
N THR A 343 -18.43 -48.38 28.42
CA THR A 343 -17.34 -48.77 29.33
C THR A 343 -16.92 -47.55 30.15
N SER A 344 -16.79 -47.72 31.46
CA SER A 344 -16.33 -46.65 32.37
C SER A 344 -15.29 -47.24 33.33
N ASN A 345 -14.02 -46.98 33.06
CA ASN A 345 -12.90 -47.48 33.86
C ASN A 345 -12.37 -46.37 34.76
N THR A 346 -12.35 -46.60 36.07
CA THR A 346 -11.81 -45.66 37.07
C THR A 346 -10.86 -46.40 38.01
N GLN A 347 -9.72 -45.78 38.34
CA GLN A 347 -8.75 -46.40 39.26
C GLN A 347 -9.17 -46.27 40.74
N GLN A 348 -9.92 -45.21 41.05
CA GLN A 348 -10.42 -44.94 42.40
C GLN A 348 -11.94 -45.16 42.45
N ALA A 349 -12.57 -44.66 43.51
CA ALA A 349 -13.99 -44.83 43.72
C ALA A 349 -14.84 -44.11 42.67
N VAL A 350 -15.92 -44.77 42.25
CA VAL A 350 -17.06 -44.15 41.58
C VAL A 350 -18.14 -43.92 42.63
N LEU A 351 -18.68 -42.71 42.69
CA LEU A 351 -19.79 -42.38 43.59
C LEU A 351 -21.03 -42.02 42.78
N HIS A 352 -22.10 -42.79 42.97
CA HIS A 352 -23.42 -42.47 42.44
C HIS A 352 -24.34 -42.09 43.61
N THR A 353 -24.87 -40.86 43.60
CA THR A 353 -25.81 -40.36 44.61
C THR A 353 -27.12 -39.97 43.96
N GLY A 354 -28.23 -40.30 44.62
CA GLY A 354 -29.57 -40.01 44.12
C GLY A 354 -30.65 -40.62 45.02
N GLN A 355 -31.89 -40.19 44.83
CA GLN A 355 -33.03 -40.73 45.60
C GLN A 355 -33.34 -42.20 45.22
N THR A 356 -33.10 -42.58 43.96
CA THR A 356 -33.30 -43.94 43.47
C THR A 356 -32.17 -44.35 42.53
N PHE A 357 -31.77 -45.62 42.60
CA PHE A 357 -30.79 -46.23 41.70
C PHE A 357 -31.43 -47.49 41.11
N LYS A 358 -31.55 -47.56 39.78
CA LYS A 358 -32.17 -48.68 39.06
C LYS A 358 -31.20 -49.17 37.99
N VAL A 359 -30.95 -50.47 37.98
CA VAL A 359 -30.18 -51.16 36.95
C VAL A 359 -31.05 -52.27 36.40
N LEU A 360 -31.14 -52.37 35.08
CA LEU A 360 -31.80 -53.45 34.38
C LEU A 360 -30.80 -54.02 33.37
N ALA A 361 -30.49 -55.30 33.50
CA ALA A 361 -29.60 -56.01 32.59
C ALA A 361 -29.99 -57.50 32.54
N ASN A 362 -29.59 -58.18 31.47
CA ASN A 362 -29.76 -59.64 31.37
C ASN A 362 -28.92 -60.39 32.41
N ARG A 363 -27.73 -59.86 32.73
CA ARG A 363 -26.81 -60.36 33.76
C ARG A 363 -26.15 -59.17 34.45
N ILE A 364 -26.01 -59.24 35.77
CA ILE A 364 -25.30 -58.26 36.59
C ILE A 364 -24.24 -59.03 37.37
N ASP A 365 -22.98 -58.74 37.09
CA ASP A 365 -21.83 -59.27 37.83
C ASP A 365 -21.24 -58.13 38.67
N LEU A 366 -21.06 -58.35 39.96
CA LEU A 366 -20.46 -57.40 40.89
C LEU A 366 -19.17 -58.02 41.44
N ASN A 367 -18.03 -57.33 41.26
CA ASN A 367 -16.69 -57.72 41.71
C ASN A 367 -16.02 -58.87 40.91
N GLU A 368 -16.01 -58.79 39.57
CA GLU A 368 -15.10 -59.63 38.76
C GLU A 368 -13.63 -59.18 38.84
#